data_AF-A0A1X7ABE9-F1
#
_entry.id   AF-A0A1X7ABE9-F1
#
_cell.length_a   1.000
_cell.length_b   1.000
_cell.length_c   1.000
_cell.angle_alpha   90.00
_cell.angle_beta   90.00
_cell.angle_gamma   90.00
#
_symmetry.space_group_name_H-M   'P 1'
#
loop_
_entity.id
_entity.type
_entity.pdbx_description
1 polymer ?
#
loop_
_entity_poly.entity_id
_entity_poly.type
_entity_poly.pdbx_seq_one_letter_code
_entity_poly.pdbx_strand_id
1 'polypeptide(L)'
;MRERYRYIDGRMVGDDGMPMLHQGQRAMEPQAPFTVGDSQPHLQSMTNGKYYDSKSEMRKEYKRAGVVEVGNDVPHKRAQPSIAEKERKKRERRASAAKALSQAGFGAP
;
A
#
# COMPACT_ATOMS: atom_id res chain seq x y z
N MET A 1 -19.32 -27.28 -19.35
CA MET A 1 -19.40 -27.70 -17.93
C MET A 1 -20.49 -26.85 -17.29
N ARG A 2 -21.59 -27.42 -16.79
CA ARG A 2 -22.64 -26.63 -16.11
C ARG A 2 -22.31 -26.62 -14.62
N GLU A 3 -21.93 -25.46 -14.08
CA GLU A 3 -21.70 -25.31 -12.65
C GLU A 3 -23.04 -25.49 -11.91
N ARG A 4 -23.03 -26.36 -10.90
CA ARG A 4 -24.17 -26.56 -10.01
C ARG A 4 -24.21 -25.39 -9.04
N TYR A 5 -25.37 -24.74 -8.93
CA TYR A 5 -25.61 -23.67 -7.98
C TYR A 5 -26.81 -24.01 -7.10
N ARG A 6 -26.83 -23.45 -5.89
CA ARG A 6 -27.97 -23.49 -4.98
C ARG A 6 -28.31 -22.07 -4.56
N TYR A 7 -29.55 -21.84 -4.14
CA TYR A 7 -29.95 -20.56 -3.53
C TYR A 7 -29.99 -20.72 -2.00
N ILE A 8 -29.26 -19.87 -1.28
CA ILE A 8 -29.26 -19.76 0.18
C ILE A 8 -29.49 -18.29 0.52
N ASP A 9 -30.49 -17.99 1.36
CA ASP A 9 -30.84 -16.63 1.81
C ASP A 9 -30.95 -15.60 0.66
N GLY A 10 -31.56 -16.01 -0.45
CA GLY A 10 -31.76 -15.17 -1.63
C GLY A 10 -30.49 -14.95 -2.49
N ARG A 11 -29.38 -15.64 -2.20
CA ARG A 11 -28.12 -15.54 -2.94
C ARG A 11 -27.79 -16.87 -3.63
N MET A 12 -27.26 -16.80 -4.85
CA MET A 12 -26.68 -17.97 -5.51
C MET A 12 -25.35 -18.33 -4.84
N VAL A 13 -25.21 -19.58 -4.44
CA VAL A 13 -23.98 -20.16 -3.88
C VAL A 13 -23.49 -21.31 -4.74
N GLY A 14 -22.17 -21.47 -4.80
CA GLY A 14 -21.53 -22.63 -5.41
C GLY A 14 -21.61 -23.89 -4.54
N ASP A 15 -21.06 -24.99 -5.05
CA ASP A 15 -20.95 -26.25 -4.30
C ASP A 15 -20.07 -26.10 -3.03
N ASP A 16 -19.16 -25.12 -3.02
CA ASP A 16 -18.31 -24.73 -1.89
C ASP A 16 -19.03 -23.88 -0.82
N GLY A 17 -20.30 -23.55 -1.05
CA GLY A 17 -21.11 -22.71 -0.16
C GLY A 17 -20.75 -21.23 -0.21
N MET A 18 -19.82 -20.83 -1.09
CA MET A 18 -19.44 -19.44 -1.26
C MET A 18 -20.43 -18.74 -2.18
N PRO A 19 -20.76 -17.47 -1.92
CA PRO A 19 -21.64 -16.72 -2.79
C PRO A 19 -20.98 -16.55 -4.16
N MET A 20 -21.73 -16.85 -5.22
CA MET A 20 -21.33 -16.62 -6.60
C MET A 20 -21.45 -15.14 -6.93
N LEU A 21 -20.57 -14.33 -6.33
CA LEU A 21 -20.52 -12.90 -6.51
C LEU A 21 -19.86 -12.56 -7.84
N HIS A 22 -20.49 -11.70 -8.62
CA HIS A 22 -19.84 -11.05 -9.75
C HIS A 22 -18.67 -10.17 -9.25
N GLN A 23 -17.66 -9.96 -10.09
CA GLN A 23 -16.43 -9.24 -9.72
C GLN A 23 -16.70 -7.86 -9.08
N GLY A 24 -17.72 -7.13 -9.55
CA GLY A 24 -18.14 -5.84 -8.99
C GLY A 24 -18.78 -5.92 -7.60
N GLN A 25 -19.40 -7.05 -7.24
CA GLN A 25 -20.00 -7.27 -5.92
C GLN A 25 -18.95 -7.66 -4.88
N ARG A 26 -17.91 -8.42 -5.29
CA ARG A 26 -16.76 -8.73 -4.41
C ARG A 26 -16.01 -7.48 -3.96
N ALA A 27 -15.96 -6.44 -4.80
CA ALA A 27 -15.32 -5.17 -4.46
C ALA A 27 -16.08 -4.36 -3.39
N MET A 28 -17.36 -4.67 -3.16
CA MET A 28 -18.20 -4.01 -2.16
C MET A 28 -18.31 -4.81 -0.85
N GLU A 29 -17.75 -6.03 -0.80
CA GLU A 29 -17.70 -6.76 0.46
C GLU A 29 -16.76 -6.04 1.43
N PRO A 30 -17.19 -5.81 2.68
CA PRO A 30 -16.32 -5.24 3.69
C PRO A 30 -15.13 -6.19 3.89
N GLN A 31 -13.97 -5.78 3.40
CA GLN A 31 -12.75 -6.53 3.61
C GLN A 31 -12.50 -6.58 5.12
N ALA A 32 -12.31 -7.79 5.65
CA ALA A 32 -11.96 -7.96 7.05
C ALA A 32 -10.72 -7.12 7.37
N PRO A 33 -10.63 -6.51 8.57
CA PRO A 33 -9.48 -5.71 8.94
C PRO A 33 -8.20 -6.56 8.86
N PHE A 34 -7.21 -6.07 8.11
CA PHE A 34 -5.92 -6.73 8.03
C PHE A 34 -5.24 -6.63 9.40
N THR A 35 -5.21 -7.74 10.13
CA THR A 35 -4.65 -7.80 11.48
C THR A 35 -3.28 -8.46 11.43
N VAL A 36 -2.25 -7.74 11.86
CA VAL A 36 -0.90 -8.31 12.00
C VAL A 36 -0.78 -8.91 13.40
N GLY A 37 -0.66 -10.24 13.47
CA GLY A 37 -0.46 -10.95 14.74
C GLY A 37 0.87 -10.60 15.42
N ASP A 38 0.97 -10.79 16.74
CA ASP A 38 2.19 -10.49 17.50
C ASP A 38 3.27 -11.58 17.41
N SER A 39 2.88 -12.80 17.05
CA SER A 39 3.81 -13.94 16.94
C SER A 39 4.78 -13.78 15.77
N GLN A 40 6.02 -14.20 15.98
CA GLN A 40 7.10 -14.30 15.02
C GLN A 40 7.91 -15.59 15.23
N PRO A 41 8.69 -16.04 14.23
CA PRO A 41 9.70 -17.07 14.43
C PRO A 41 10.65 -16.70 15.59
N HIS A 42 11.17 -17.70 16.30
CA HIS A 42 12.11 -17.48 17.39
C HIS A 42 13.34 -16.73 16.88
N LEU A 43 13.49 -15.48 17.30
CA LEU A 43 14.55 -14.59 16.84
C LEU A 43 15.40 -14.15 18.04
N GLN A 44 16.72 -14.22 17.89
CA GLN A 44 17.64 -13.75 18.90
C GLN A 44 17.74 -12.23 18.86
N SER A 45 17.55 -11.57 20.00
CA SER A 45 17.80 -10.15 20.14
C SER A 45 19.29 -9.85 20.13
N MET A 46 19.67 -8.82 19.38
CA MET A 46 21.06 -8.36 19.27
C MET A 46 21.54 -7.59 20.49
N THR A 47 20.64 -7.08 21.33
CA THR A 47 21.01 -6.26 22.50
C THR A 47 21.31 -7.09 23.74
N ASN A 48 20.66 -8.24 23.88
CA ASN A 48 20.75 -9.06 25.10
C ASN A 48 20.97 -10.57 24.84
N GLY A 49 21.01 -11.01 23.59
CA GLY A 49 21.23 -12.41 23.20
C GLY A 49 20.08 -13.36 23.52
N LYS A 50 18.93 -12.87 24.02
CA LYS A 50 17.76 -13.69 24.34
C LYS A 50 16.89 -13.93 23.11
N TYR A 51 16.21 -15.07 23.06
CA TYR A 51 15.27 -15.40 22.01
C TYR A 51 13.86 -14.90 22.34
N TYR A 52 13.17 -14.36 21.33
CA TYR A 52 11.80 -13.88 21.43
C TYR A 52 10.95 -14.47 20.30
N ASP A 53 9.71 -14.83 20.63
CA ASP A 53 8.66 -15.26 19.69
C ASP A 53 7.52 -14.23 19.60
N SER A 54 7.53 -13.20 20.46
CA SER A 54 6.66 -12.03 20.42
C SER A 54 7.39 -10.81 19.85
N LYS A 55 6.78 -10.15 18.86
CA LYS A 55 7.30 -8.89 18.30
C LYS A 55 7.21 -7.77 19.34
N SER A 56 6.13 -7.71 20.11
CA SER A 56 5.92 -6.67 21.12
C SER A 56 6.93 -6.75 22.26
N GLU A 57 7.28 -7.95 22.73
CA GLU A 57 8.33 -8.13 23.74
C GLU A 57 9.71 -7.74 23.21
N MET A 58 10.04 -8.18 22.00
CA MET A 58 11.31 -7.83 21.37
C MET A 58 11.43 -6.30 21.16
N ARG A 59 10.36 -5.62 20.76
CA ARG A 59 10.32 -4.15 20.65
C ARG A 59 10.49 -3.45 22.00
N LYS A 60 9.88 -3.96 23.07
CA LYS A 60 10.06 -3.41 24.43
C LYS A 60 11.53 -3.48 24.85
N GLU A 61 12.19 -4.59 24.58
CA GLU A 61 13.62 -4.77 24.83
C GLU A 61 14.46 -3.78 24.03
N TYR A 62 14.24 -3.69 22.72
CA TYR A 62 14.97 -2.75 21.86
C TYR A 62 14.79 -1.30 22.29
N LYS A 63 13.56 -0.91 22.66
CA LYS A 63 13.28 0.42 23.21
C LYS A 63 14.02 0.66 24.54
N ARG A 64 14.09 -0.34 25.43
CA ARG A 64 14.86 -0.26 26.68
C ARG A 64 16.36 -0.04 26.39
N ALA A 65 16.88 -0.68 25.35
CA ALA A 65 18.27 -0.54 24.92
C ALA A 65 18.54 0.76 24.13
N GLY A 66 17.56 1.64 23.96
CA GLY A 66 17.72 2.91 23.25
C GLY A 66 17.67 2.80 21.72
N VAL A 67 17.26 1.65 21.18
CA VAL A 67 17.07 1.47 19.74
C VAL A 67 15.78 2.17 19.29
N VAL A 68 15.84 2.82 18.13
CA VAL A 68 14.68 3.48 17.50
C VAL A 68 14.12 2.57 16.42
N GLU A 69 12.83 2.24 16.52
CA GLU A 69 12.11 1.51 15.47
C GLU A 69 11.86 2.44 14.28
N VAL A 70 12.44 2.10 13.12
CA VAL A 70 12.24 2.82 11.88
C VAL A 70 11.28 2.01 11.01
N GLY A 71 10.05 2.52 10.86
CA GLY A 71 9.06 1.95 9.95
C GLY A 71 9.39 2.22 8.48
N ASN A 72 8.56 1.70 7.58
CA ASN A 72 8.70 1.93 6.14
C ASN A 72 8.29 3.35 5.71
N ASP A 73 7.64 4.10 6.60
CA ASP A 73 7.29 5.52 6.43
C ASP A 73 8.47 6.45 6.73
N VAL A 74 9.69 6.03 6.38
CA VAL A 74 10.76 7.03 6.27
C VAL A 74 10.28 7.97 5.18
N PRO A 75 10.12 9.30 5.43
CA PRO A 75 10.13 10.21 4.32
C PRO A 75 11.51 10.01 3.73
N HIS A 76 11.63 9.17 2.70
CA HIS A 76 12.78 9.19 1.82
C HIS A 76 12.93 10.68 1.55
N LYS A 77 14.03 11.27 2.03
CA LYS A 77 14.39 12.63 1.67
C LYS A 77 14.46 12.57 0.16
N ARG A 78 13.35 12.86 -0.53
CA ARG A 78 13.32 12.92 -1.98
C ARG A 78 14.41 13.91 -2.28
N ALA A 79 15.45 13.44 -2.98
CA ALA A 79 16.57 14.29 -3.34
C ALA A 79 15.96 15.59 -3.87
N GLN A 80 16.33 16.71 -3.26
CA GLN A 80 15.87 18.00 -3.74
C GLN A 80 16.27 18.07 -5.21
N PRO A 81 15.34 18.33 -6.14
CA PRO A 81 15.68 18.31 -7.55
C PRO A 81 16.80 19.32 -7.79
N SER A 82 17.80 18.90 -8.55
CA SER A 82 18.90 19.74 -8.97
C SER A 82 18.38 20.97 -9.72
N ILE A 83 19.21 22.01 -9.82
CA ILE A 83 18.87 23.22 -10.58
C ILE A 83 18.52 22.86 -12.03
N ALA A 84 19.27 21.93 -12.64
CA ALA A 84 19.01 21.44 -13.99
C ALA A 84 17.65 20.76 -14.13
N GLU A 85 17.24 19.93 -13.18
CA GLU A 85 15.93 19.27 -13.18
C GLU A 85 14.78 20.27 -13.01
N LYS A 86 14.97 21.30 -12.17
CA LYS A 86 13.99 22.37 -12.00
C LYS A 86 13.81 23.17 -13.29
N GLU A 87 14.90 23.53 -13.97
CA GLU A 87 14.85 24.26 -15.23
C GLU A 87 14.22 23.42 -16.37
N ARG A 88 14.56 22.13 -16.45
CA ARG A 88 13.93 21.20 -17.41
C ARG A 88 12.42 21.16 -17.21
N LYS A 89 11.96 20.94 -15.98
CA LYS A 89 10.53 20.84 -15.65
C LYS A 89 9.79 22.17 -15.90
N LYS A 90 10.45 23.31 -15.67
CA LYS A 90 9.91 24.64 -15.99
C LYS A 90 9.72 24.82 -17.49
N ARG A 91 10.68 24.39 -18.31
CA ARG A 91 10.58 24.42 -19.78
C ARG A 91 9.47 23.51 -20.28
N GLU A 92 9.38 22.29 -19.76
CA GLU A 92 8.31 21.33 -20.09
C GLU A 92 6.92 21.89 -19.78
N ARG A 93 6.74 22.50 -18.59
CA ARG A 93 5.47 23.15 -18.22
C ARG A 93 5.11 24.32 -19.13
N ARG A 94 6.08 25.14 -19.54
CA ARG A 94 5.85 26.25 -20.47
C ARG A 94 5.45 25.73 -21.85
N ALA A 95 6.15 24.71 -22.35
CA ALA A 95 5.82 24.08 -23.62
C ALA A 95 4.43 23.43 -23.60
N SER A 96 4.05 22.75 -22.51
CA SER A 96 2.73 22.16 -22.37
C SER A 96 1.64 23.24 -22.32
N ALA A 97 1.88 24.35 -21.61
CA ALA A 97 0.96 25.47 -21.55
C ALA A 97 0.80 26.16 -22.91
N ALA A 98 1.89 26.41 -23.62
CA ALA A 98 1.86 26.98 -24.97
C ALA A 98 1.11 26.07 -25.96
N LYS A 99 1.32 24.75 -25.88
CA LYS A 99 0.58 23.77 -26.68
C LYS A 99 -0.92 23.78 -26.37
N ALA A 100 -1.29 23.87 -25.09
CA ALA A 100 -2.68 23.94 -24.67
C ALA A 100 -3.37 25.24 -25.14
N LEU A 101 -2.68 26.38 -25.04
CA LEU A 101 -3.15 27.68 -25.55
C LEU A 101 -3.38 27.63 -27.06
N SER A 102 -2.41 27.07 -27.80
CA SER A 102 -2.52 26.88 -29.25
C SER A 102 -3.70 25.99 -29.63
N GLN A 103 -3.94 24.89 -28.91
CA GLN A 103 -5.10 24.02 -29.14
C GLN A 103 -6.43 24.69 -28.78
N ALA A 104 -6.44 25.62 -27.82
CA ALA A 104 -7.60 26.41 -27.43
C ALA A 104 -7.91 27.57 -28.39
N GLY A 105 -7.17 27.71 -29.50
CA GLY A 105 -7.39 28.76 -30.50
C GLY A 105 -6.80 30.13 -30.13
N PHE A 106 -6.13 30.22 -28.99
CA PHE A 106 -5.31 31.39 -28.66
C PHE A 106 -3.94 31.19 -29.34
N GLY A 107 -3.64 32.00 -30.34
CA GLY A 107 -2.38 31.93 -31.09
C GLY A 107 -1.17 31.81 -30.16
N ALA A 108 -0.24 30.92 -30.51
CA ALA A 108 0.91 30.61 -29.67
C ALA A 108 1.75 31.88 -29.38
N PRO A 109 2.16 32.14 -28.13
CA PRO A 109 3.18 33.15 -27.83
C PRO A 109 4.58 32.69 -28.27
#